data_AF-A0A6J4H8J2-F1
#
_entry.id   AF-A0A6J4H8J2-F1
#
_cell.length_a   1.000
_cell.length_b   1.000
_cell.length_c   1.000
_cell.angle_alpha   90.00
_cell.angle_beta   90.00
_cell.angle_gamma   90.00
#
_symmetry.space_group_name_H-M   'P 1'
#
loop_
_entity.id
_entity.type
_entity.pdbx_description
1 polymer ?
#
loop_
_entity_poly.entity_id
_entity_poly.type
_entity_poly.pdbx_seq_one_letter_code
_entity_poly.pdbx_strand_id
1 'polypeptide(L)' 'MKIRCLIIDDEPPALAVLRSHIAAVPMLEIVGQCHNAIAAFEVL' A
#
# COMPACT_ATOMS: atom_id res chain seq x y z
N MET A 1 16.62 7.49 3.06
CA MET A 1 15.23 7.56 3.57
C MET A 1 14.32 6.89 2.55
N LYS A 2 13.27 6.20 3.00
CA LYS A 2 12.26 5.59 2.13
C LYS A 2 11.01 6.47 2.07
N ILE A 3 10.30 6.43 0.95
CA ILE A 3 8.99 7.04 0.77
C ILE A 3 7.96 6.09 1.37
N ARG A 4 7.18 6.59 2.33
CA ARG A 4 6.11 5.83 2.99
C ARG A 4 4.91 5.75 2.07
N CYS A 5 4.39 4.54 1.86
CA CYS A 5 3.29 4.25 0.95
C CYS A 5 2.15 3.55 1.71
N LEU A 6 0.93 4.03 1.50
CA LEU A 6 -0.31 3.38 1.92
C LEU A 6 -0.97 2.78 0.67
N ILE A 7 -1.34 1.50 0.71
CA ILE A 7 -2.01 0.83 -0.40
C ILE A 7 -3.53 0.81 -0.15
N ILE A 8 -4.33 1.17 -1.14
CA ILE A 8 -5.79 1.20 -1.03
C ILE A 8 -6.39 0.49 -2.23
N ASP A 9 -7.02 -0.67 -2.02
CA ASP A 9 -7.66 -1.45 -3.07
C ASP A 9 -8.66 -2.46 -2.43
N ASP A 10 -9.85 -2.61 -3.00
CA ASP A 10 -10.88 -3.53 -2.51
C ASP A 10 -10.67 -4.98 -2.97
N GLU A 11 -9.78 -5.21 -3.95
CA GLU A 11 -9.48 -6.54 -4.48
C GLU A 11 -8.17 -7.12 -3.88
N PRO A 12 -8.23 -8.25 -3.14
CA PRO A 12 -7.03 -8.90 -2.58
C PRO A 12 -5.92 -9.22 -3.60
N PRO A 13 -6.23 -9.65 -4.86
CA PRO A 13 -5.20 -9.87 -5.88
C PRO A 13 -4.42 -8.61 -6.24
N ALA A 14 -5.08 -7.46 -6.36
CA ALA A 14 -4.43 -6.19 -6.68
C ALA A 14 -3.47 -5.76 -5.56
N LEU A 15 -3.87 -5.91 -4.30
CA LEU A 15 -3.00 -5.67 -3.14
C LEU A 15 -1.74 -6.55 -3.15
N ALA A 16 -1.86 -7.82 -3.58
CA ALA A 16 -0.72 -8.73 -3.70
C ALA A 16 0.25 -8.31 -4.82
N VAL A 17 -0.28 -7.89 -5.97
CA VAL A 17 0.49 -7.37 -7.10
C VAL A 17 1.25 -6.11 -6.68
N LEU A 18 0.56 -5.13 -6.10
CA LEU A 18 1.17 -3.87 -5.63
C LEU A 18 2.28 -4.12 -4.60
N ARG A 19 2.08 -5.03 -3.65
CA ARG A 19 3.11 -5.46 -2.70
C ARG A 19 4.38 -5.95 -3.40
N SER A 20 4.22 -6.82 -4.39
CA SER A 20 5.33 -7.40 -5.16
C SER A 20 6.12 -6.30 -5.89
N HIS A 21 5.41 -5.40 -6.58
CA HIS A 21 6.06 -4.29 -7.28
C HIS A 21 6.76 -3.32 -6.33
N ILE A 22 6.15 -2.96 -5.20
CA ILE A 22 6.75 -2.07 -4.21
C ILE A 22 7.99 -2.71 -3.57
N ALA A 23 7.97 -4.02 -3.31
CA ALA A 23 9.13 -4.75 -2.78
C ALA A 23 10.35 -4.71 -3.73
N ALA A 24 10.11 -4.60 -5.04
CA ALA A 24 11.15 -4.46 -6.06
C ALA A 24 11.73 -3.04 -6.17
N VAL A 25 11.18 -2.05 -5.44
CA VAL A 25 11.59 -0.65 -5.49
C VAL A 25 12.16 -0.24 -4.12
N PRO A 26 13.50 -0.25 -3.91
CA PRO A 26 14.14 -0.08 -2.60
C PRO A 26 13.84 1.25 -1.88
N MET A 27 13.45 2.28 -2.65
CA MET A 27 13.11 3.60 -2.11
C MET A 27 11.70 3.69 -1.54
N LEU A 28 10.85 2.68 -1.71
CA LEU A 28 9.48 2.65 -1.20
C LEU A 28 9.38 1.77 0.05
N GLU A 29 8.42 2.10 0.93
CA GLU A 29 8.09 1.33 2.13
C GLU A 29 6.59 1.31 2.35
N ILE A 30 6.00 0.12 2.44
CA ILE A 30 4.57 -0.02 2.75
C ILE A 30 4.37 0.17 4.24
N VAL A 31 3.57 1.16 4.62
CA VAL A 31 3.26 1.46 6.03
C VAL A 31 1.85 1.06 6.43
N GLY A 32 1.03 0.64 5.47
CA GLY A 32 -0.34 0.17 5.71
C GLY A 32 -1.02 -0.30 4.44
N GLN A 33 -2.18 -0.92 4.61
CA GLN A 33 -3.09 -1.28 3.53
C GLN A 33 -4.54 -1.12 3.97
N CYS A 34 -5.41 -0.72 3.06
CA CYS A 34 -6.84 -0.51 3.31
C CYS A 34 -7.67 -1.09 2.15
N HIS A 35 -8.89 -1.53 2.46
CA HIS A 35 -9.83 -2.09 1.48
C HIS A 35 -10.82 -1.07 0.92
N ASN A 36 -10.76 0.18 1.39
CA ASN A 36 -11.58 1.28 0.91
C ASN A 36 -10.96 2.62 1.33
N ALA A 37 -11.44 3.69 0.71
CA ALA A 37 -10.96 5.05 0.98
C ALA A 37 -11.25 5.53 2.41
N ILE A 38 -12.37 5.12 3.01
CA ILE A 38 -12.77 5.57 4.36
C ILE A 38 -11.76 5.05 5.39
N ALA A 39 -11.42 3.77 5.35
CA ALA A 39 -10.41 3.17 6.23
C ALA A 39 -9.01 3.80 6.02
N ALA A 40 -8.71 4.27 4.82
CA ALA A 40 -7.43 4.91 4.53
C ALA A 40 -7.28 6.29 5.20
N PHE A 41 -8.38 7.03 5.38
CA PHE A 41 -8.34 8.31 6.10
C PHE A 41 -7.93 8.15 7.57
N GLU A 42 -8.24 7.03 8.20
CA GLU A 42 -7.83 6.74 9.60
C GLU A 42 -6.33 6.44 9.73
N VAL A 43 -5.62 6.22 8.61
CA VAL A 43 -4.19 5.87 8.57
C VAL A 43 -3.30 7.08 8.20
N LEU A 44 -3.89 8.14 7.64
CA LEU A 44 -3.21 9.39 7.27
C LEU A 44 -2.94 10.28 8.48
#